data_AF-A0A8S2LK77-F1
#
_entry.id   AF-A0A8S2LK77-F1
#
_cell.length_a   1.000
_cell.length_b   1.000
_cell.length_c   1.000
_cell.angle_alpha   90.00
_cell.angle_beta   90.00
_cell.angle_gamma   90.00
#
_symmetry.space_group_name_H-M   'P 1'
#
loop_
_entity.id
_entity.type
_entity.pdbx_description
1 polymer ?
#
loop_
_entity_poly.entity_id
_entity_poly.type
_entity_poly.pdbx_seq_one_letter_code
_entity_poly.pdbx_strand_id
1 'polypeptide(L)'
;MVSFTTTALLIIGITAVIVSAGGGENYHHNKKHHNKKKFDVVVYGQFSSNVTQLSNTTITFQNDDGSELIYINDKDQSEILIEETCVYLVIWTIQVGFVCSTGEISSWARLNGRDIANSNAVQTNTLGNTALFILHLVEHFDKGDKFQLKQSTVDINGQIGAIASQAKDESDIPSAELTLICISREKEPYGQLFSTKTQFIGTDNPAGSIVSLDDIHKQHKFYGLRLRSSSSSSNDNSIIEYEEAGLYYIQVSVQLSRQGDGNVSLWLRLNGQDLPDSNIIQNIAVGEAGVSFTITLLELNMINYNS
;
A
#
# COMPACT_ATOMS: atom_id res chain seq x y z
N MET A 1 -36.44 -7.55 -1.46
CA MET A 1 -35.41 -8.23 -0.64
C MET A 1 -34.09 -7.95 -1.36
N VAL A 2 -33.30 -7.00 -0.86
CA VAL A 2 -32.00 -6.67 -1.46
C VAL A 2 -31.04 -7.77 -0.98
N SER A 3 -30.53 -8.57 -1.91
CA SER A 3 -29.52 -9.59 -1.61
C SER A 3 -28.19 -8.86 -1.38
N PHE A 4 -27.64 -8.96 -0.18
CA PHE A 4 -26.28 -8.53 0.10
C PHE A 4 -25.35 -9.69 -0.27
N THR A 5 -24.60 -9.54 -1.35
CA THR A 5 -23.60 -10.52 -1.79
C THR A 5 -22.29 -10.31 -1.05
N THR A 6 -21.80 -11.37 -0.40
CA THR A 6 -20.56 -11.42 0.36
C THR A 6 -19.34 -11.42 -0.58
N THR A 7 -18.43 -10.45 -0.47
CA THR A 7 -17.26 -10.29 -1.36
C THR A 7 -15.97 -10.63 -0.63
N ALA A 8 -15.53 -11.90 -0.63
CA ALA A 8 -14.20 -12.22 -0.10
C ALA A 8 -13.12 -11.51 -0.93
N LEU A 9 -12.61 -10.42 -0.38
CA LEU A 9 -11.55 -9.58 -0.94
C LEU A 9 -10.26 -9.95 -0.21
N LEU A 10 -9.10 -9.87 -0.83
CA LEU A 10 -7.82 -9.97 -0.15
C LEU A 10 -6.91 -8.96 -0.82
N ILE A 11 -6.29 -8.09 -0.04
CA ILE A 11 -5.23 -7.22 -0.56
C ILE A 11 -3.94 -7.99 -0.43
N ILE A 12 -3.32 -8.26 -1.58
CA ILE A 12 -2.00 -8.84 -1.64
C ILE A 12 -1.04 -7.74 -2.09
N GLY A 13 0.05 -7.59 -1.33
CA GLY A 13 1.17 -6.73 -1.70
C GLY A 13 2.22 -7.53 -2.49
N ILE A 14 2.63 -7.04 -3.66
CA ILE A 14 3.92 -7.42 -4.24
C ILE A 14 4.91 -6.33 -3.88
N THR A 15 6.08 -6.74 -3.38
CA THR A 15 7.23 -5.86 -3.23
C THR A 15 8.35 -6.36 -4.12
N ALA A 16 8.90 -5.48 -4.96
CA ALA A 16 10.11 -5.75 -5.72
C ALA A 16 11.09 -4.60 -5.60
N VAL A 17 12.38 -4.95 -5.65
CA VAL A 17 13.48 -3.99 -5.77
C VAL A 17 14.07 -4.17 -7.17
N ILE A 18 13.99 -3.13 -7.99
CA ILE A 18 14.50 -3.14 -9.37
C ILE A 18 15.79 -2.33 -9.42
N VAL A 19 16.83 -2.91 -10.01
CA VAL A 19 18.07 -2.20 -10.38
C VAL A 19 18.01 -1.90 -11.88
N SER A 20 17.90 -0.63 -12.25
CA SER A 20 18.03 -0.19 -13.64
C SER A 20 19.48 0.17 -13.93
N ALA A 21 20.15 -0.63 -14.75
CA ALA A 21 21.44 -0.26 -15.33
C ALA A 21 21.18 0.64 -16.53
N GLY A 22 21.50 1.93 -16.41
CA GLY A 22 21.38 2.87 -17.53
C GLY A 22 22.14 2.36 -18.75
N GLY A 23 21.48 2.38 -19.91
CA GLY A 23 22.11 2.04 -21.18
C GLY A 23 23.38 2.85 -21.37
N GLY A 24 24.51 2.15 -21.50
CA GLY A 24 25.83 2.76 -21.58
C GLY A 24 26.03 3.53 -22.87
N GLU A 25 25.64 4.81 -22.89
CA GLU A 25 26.14 5.78 -23.85
C GLU A 25 26.91 6.88 -23.11
N ASN A 26 28.25 6.77 -23.15
CA ASN A 26 29.23 7.85 -22.93
C ASN A 26 28.88 8.90 -21.86
N TYR A 27 28.70 8.47 -20.60
CA TYR A 27 28.74 9.40 -19.48
C TYR A 27 30.17 9.91 -19.29
N HIS A 28 30.42 11.15 -19.74
CA HIS A 28 31.67 11.85 -19.47
C HIS A 28 31.88 11.96 -17.94
N HIS A 29 32.87 11.21 -17.43
CA HIS A 29 33.31 11.24 -16.04
C HIS A 29 33.77 12.65 -15.63
N ASN A 30 32.84 13.46 -15.15
CA ASN A 30 33.14 14.68 -14.44
C ASN A 30 33.39 14.28 -12.98
N LYS A 31 34.66 14.05 -12.61
CA LYS A 31 35.09 13.77 -11.23
C LYS A 31 34.86 15.01 -10.35
N LYS A 32 33.61 15.26 -9.97
CA LYS A 32 33.30 16.13 -8.83
C LYS A 32 33.39 15.27 -7.57
N HIS A 33 34.20 15.72 -6.62
CA HIS A 33 34.33 15.12 -5.30
C HIS A 33 32.95 15.04 -4.62
N HIS A 34 32.30 13.88 -4.67
CA HIS A 34 31.15 13.60 -3.83
C HIS A 34 31.63 13.43 -2.40
N ASN A 35 31.43 14.47 -1.59
CA ASN A 35 31.46 14.36 -0.14
C ASN A 35 30.54 13.20 0.24
N LYS A 36 31.08 12.22 0.97
CA LYS A 36 30.29 11.15 1.59
C LYS A 36 29.23 11.81 2.47
N LYS A 37 28.00 11.99 1.96
CA LYS A 37 26.84 12.31 2.79
C LYS A 37 26.80 11.18 3.83
N LYS A 38 27.01 11.54 5.11
CA LYS A 38 26.70 10.61 6.20
C LYS A 38 25.24 10.22 6.00
N PHE A 39 24.93 8.94 6.16
CA PHE A 39 23.54 8.50 6.21
C PHE A 39 22.87 9.25 7.35
N ASP A 40 22.02 10.21 7.00
CA ASP A 40 21.16 10.83 7.98
C ASP A 40 20.31 9.74 8.61
N VAL A 41 20.07 9.86 9.91
CA VAL A 41 19.25 8.92 10.69
C VAL A 41 17.94 8.67 9.95
N VAL A 42 17.63 7.40 9.67
CA VAL A 42 16.34 7.01 9.09
C VAL A 42 15.26 7.34 10.11
N VAL A 43 14.34 8.24 9.75
CA VAL A 43 13.20 8.56 10.61
C VAL A 43 12.13 7.51 10.34
N TYR A 44 11.87 6.66 11.32
CA TYR A 44 10.84 5.63 11.23
C TYR A 44 10.05 5.54 12.53
N GLY A 45 8.86 4.95 12.44
CA GLY A 45 8.00 4.60 13.56
C GLY A 45 7.24 3.34 13.26
N GLN A 46 7.31 2.35 14.15
CA GLN A 46 6.46 1.17 14.11
C GLN A 46 5.53 1.17 15.32
N PHE A 47 4.25 0.88 15.09
CA PHE A 47 3.20 0.94 16.09
C PHE A 47 2.38 -0.33 16.03
N SER A 48 1.94 -0.85 17.17
CA SER A 48 1.04 -2.00 17.22
C SER A 48 -0.05 -1.87 18.27
N SER A 49 -1.14 -2.58 18.03
CA SER A 49 -2.29 -2.68 18.93
C SER A 49 -2.54 -4.14 19.27
N ASN A 50 -2.49 -4.48 20.55
CA ASN A 50 -2.84 -5.83 21.04
C ASN A 50 -4.28 -5.89 21.57
N VAL A 51 -5.09 -4.87 21.27
CA VAL A 51 -6.47 -4.75 21.72
C VAL A 51 -7.40 -5.04 20.56
N THR A 52 -8.43 -5.85 20.78
CA THR A 52 -9.52 -6.03 19.83
C THR A 52 -10.38 -4.78 19.76
N GLN A 53 -10.54 -4.25 18.54
CA GLN A 53 -11.22 -2.99 18.24
C GLN A 53 -12.37 -3.27 17.27
N LEU A 54 -13.57 -3.42 17.82
CA LEU A 54 -14.78 -3.74 17.07
C LEU A 54 -15.51 -2.48 16.59
N SER A 55 -16.37 -2.65 15.59
CA SER A 55 -17.24 -1.61 15.07
C SER A 55 -16.50 -0.40 14.46
N ASN A 56 -17.24 0.67 14.15
CA ASN A 56 -16.69 1.90 13.58
C ASN A 56 -15.85 2.65 14.63
N THR A 57 -14.54 2.76 14.42
CA THR A 57 -13.64 3.42 15.37
C THR A 57 -12.39 4.00 14.71
N THR A 58 -11.69 4.88 15.41
CA THR A 58 -10.25 5.11 15.14
C THR A 58 -9.46 3.98 15.77
N ILE A 59 -8.48 3.47 15.04
CA ILE A 59 -7.55 2.46 15.56
C ILE A 59 -6.62 3.14 16.54
N THR A 60 -6.48 2.55 17.72
CA THR A 60 -5.56 2.94 18.79
C THR A 60 -4.35 2.03 18.80
N PHE A 61 -3.19 2.57 19.13
CA PHE A 61 -1.94 1.84 19.29
C PHE A 61 -1.45 2.01 20.73
N GLN A 62 -0.98 0.93 21.35
CA GLN A 62 -0.46 0.97 22.74
C GLN A 62 1.03 0.69 22.83
N ASN A 63 1.62 0.17 21.76
CA ASN A 63 3.04 -0.12 21.69
C ASN A 63 3.64 0.64 20.52
N ASP A 64 4.83 1.20 20.73
CA ASP A 64 5.67 1.76 19.69
C ASP A 64 7.09 1.18 19.76
N ASP A 65 7.70 1.10 18.58
CA ASP A 65 9.13 0.95 18.36
C ASP A 65 9.51 2.02 17.33
N GLY A 66 9.52 3.26 17.80
CA GLY A 66 9.67 4.44 16.95
C GLY A 66 10.80 5.36 17.37
N SER A 67 11.28 6.14 16.41
CA SER A 67 12.18 7.25 16.68
C SER A 67 11.47 8.37 17.46
N GLU A 68 12.21 9.22 18.18
CA GLU A 68 11.68 10.39 18.89
C GLU A 68 10.90 11.39 17.99
N LEU A 69 10.95 11.19 16.66
CA LEU A 69 10.33 12.06 15.68
C LEU A 69 8.97 11.56 15.16
N ILE A 70 8.57 10.33 15.51
CA ILE A 70 7.25 9.77 15.19
C ILE A 70 6.78 8.96 16.40
N TYR A 71 5.73 9.40 17.09
CA TYR A 71 5.30 8.78 18.35
C TYR A 71 3.79 8.83 18.55
N ILE A 72 3.28 7.97 19.44
CA ILE A 72 1.86 7.93 19.82
C ILE A 72 1.54 9.13 20.72
N ASN A 73 0.44 9.85 20.46
CA ASN A 73 -0.02 10.93 21.32
C ASN A 73 -0.48 10.38 22.69
N ASP A 74 0.12 10.89 23.77
CA ASP A 74 -0.16 10.50 25.16
C ASP A 74 -1.60 10.76 25.60
N LYS A 75 -2.28 11.74 24.97
CA LYS A 75 -3.66 12.11 25.27
C LYS A 75 -4.68 11.39 24.40
N ASP A 76 -4.26 10.85 23.26
CA ASP A 76 -5.12 10.15 22.30
C ASP A 76 -4.29 9.11 21.56
N GLN A 77 -4.34 7.86 22.02
CA GLN A 77 -3.61 6.73 21.45
C GLN A 77 -4.00 6.38 19.99
N SER A 78 -5.02 7.06 19.44
CA SER A 78 -5.39 6.93 18.03
C SER A 78 -4.70 7.93 17.11
N GLU A 79 -3.90 8.84 17.66
CA GLU A 79 -3.12 9.83 16.93
C GLU A 79 -1.62 9.50 16.97
N ILE A 80 -1.00 9.46 15.79
CA ILE A 80 0.45 9.42 15.62
C ILE A 80 0.92 10.83 15.27
N LEU A 81 1.85 11.37 16.06
CA LEU A 81 2.39 12.72 15.91
C LEU A 81 3.67 12.68 15.07
N ILE A 82 3.77 13.62 14.13
CA ILE A 82 4.91 13.76 13.22
C ILE A 82 5.73 14.99 13.62
N GLU A 83 7.02 14.82 13.94
CA GLU A 83 7.89 15.95 14.33
C GLU A 83 8.88 16.40 13.25
N GLU A 84 8.93 15.65 12.14
CA GLU A 84 9.81 15.89 11.00
C GLU A 84 8.98 16.04 9.72
N THR A 85 9.16 17.15 9.00
CA THR A 85 8.55 17.30 7.67
C THR A 85 9.25 16.34 6.70
N CYS A 86 8.50 15.42 6.11
CA CYS A 86 9.03 14.43 5.18
C CYS A 86 7.92 13.82 4.32
N VAL A 87 8.30 13.23 3.19
CA VAL A 87 7.45 12.26 2.49
C VAL A 87 7.61 10.92 3.19
N TYR A 88 6.50 10.32 3.60
CA TYR A 88 6.45 9.05 4.30
C TYR A 88 5.88 7.94 3.43
N LEU A 89 6.55 6.79 3.41
CA LEU A 89 5.89 5.52 3.12
C LEU A 89 5.15 5.09 4.38
N VAL A 90 3.84 4.94 4.28
CA VAL A 90 2.98 4.47 5.36
C VAL A 90 2.44 3.11 4.98
N ILE A 91 2.68 2.10 5.81
CA ILE A 91 2.18 0.74 5.64
C ILE A 91 1.40 0.39 6.89
N TRP A 92 0.20 -0.16 6.75
CA TRP A 92 -0.52 -0.69 7.90
C TRP A 92 -1.15 -2.04 7.59
N THR A 93 -1.20 -2.85 8.64
CA THR A 93 -1.84 -4.16 8.64
C THR A 93 -2.96 -4.16 9.66
N ILE A 94 -4.08 -4.79 9.33
CA ILE A 94 -5.19 -5.02 10.27
C ILE A 94 -5.52 -6.50 10.22
N GLN A 95 -5.44 -7.18 11.36
CA GLN A 95 -5.97 -8.53 11.51
C GLN A 95 -7.49 -8.43 11.63
N VAL A 96 -8.18 -8.72 10.54
CA VAL A 96 -9.64 -8.70 10.46
C VAL A 96 -10.19 -10.02 10.94
N GLY A 97 -11.17 -9.98 11.82
CA GLY A 97 -11.91 -11.15 12.27
C GLY A 97 -13.29 -10.79 12.80
N PHE A 98 -13.97 -11.79 13.36
CA PHE A 98 -15.30 -11.65 13.95
C PHE A 98 -15.43 -12.55 15.19
N VAL A 99 -16.45 -12.26 15.99
CA VAL A 99 -16.86 -13.14 17.08
C VAL A 99 -17.94 -14.13 16.62
N CYS A 100 -19.00 -13.69 15.92
CA CYS A 100 -20.10 -14.58 15.46
C CYS A 100 -20.80 -14.18 14.13
N SER A 101 -20.22 -13.36 13.26
CA SER A 101 -20.93 -12.81 12.08
C SER A 101 -20.08 -12.77 10.80
N THR A 102 -20.76 -12.75 9.66
CA THR A 102 -20.18 -12.39 8.34
C THR A 102 -20.46 -10.91 8.10
N GLY A 103 -19.53 -10.21 7.48
CA GLY A 103 -19.73 -8.80 7.12
C GLY A 103 -18.47 -8.17 6.59
N GLU A 104 -18.50 -6.85 6.47
CA GLU A 104 -17.47 -6.06 5.80
C GLU A 104 -16.74 -5.17 6.80
N ILE A 105 -15.45 -5.00 6.60
CA ILE A 105 -14.66 -3.96 7.23
C ILE A 105 -14.02 -3.11 6.14
N SER A 106 -14.03 -1.80 6.34
CA SER A 106 -13.30 -0.84 5.55
C SER A 106 -12.26 -0.19 6.45
N SER A 107 -11.06 0.05 5.95
CA SER A 107 -10.05 0.86 6.64
C SER A 107 -9.48 1.91 5.71
N TRP A 108 -9.16 3.09 6.25
CA TRP A 108 -8.55 4.20 5.53
C TRP A 108 -7.71 5.06 6.47
N ALA A 109 -6.84 5.88 5.89
CA ALA A 109 -5.98 6.79 6.62
C ALA A 109 -6.58 8.19 6.74
N ARG A 110 -6.22 8.91 7.80
CA ARG A 110 -6.55 10.31 8.02
C ARG A 110 -5.32 11.12 8.36
N LEU A 111 -5.28 12.34 7.87
CA LEU A 111 -4.27 13.35 8.21
C LEU A 111 -4.99 14.58 8.76
N ASN A 112 -4.63 15.00 9.98
CA ASN A 112 -5.23 16.15 10.65
C ASN A 112 -6.76 16.10 10.70
N GLY A 113 -7.31 14.90 10.95
CA GLY A 113 -8.75 14.67 11.02
C GLY A 113 -9.47 14.70 9.66
N ARG A 114 -8.77 14.67 8.53
CA ARG A 114 -9.36 14.57 7.20
C ARG A 114 -8.99 13.24 6.56
N ASP A 115 -9.95 12.63 5.87
CA ASP A 115 -9.72 11.36 5.17
C ASP A 115 -8.77 11.58 3.98
N ILE A 116 -7.77 10.71 3.85
CA ILE A 116 -6.84 10.71 2.72
C ILE A 116 -7.51 9.94 1.58
N ALA A 117 -7.67 10.58 0.43
CA ALA A 117 -8.27 9.95 -0.75
C ALA A 117 -7.46 8.71 -1.19
N ASN A 118 -8.15 7.69 -1.69
CA ASN A 118 -7.55 6.44 -2.19
C ASN A 118 -6.68 5.67 -1.19
N SER A 119 -6.79 5.99 0.11
CA SER A 119 -6.17 5.21 1.19
C SER A 119 -7.09 4.10 1.72
N ASN A 120 -8.33 4.04 1.21
CA ASN A 120 -9.31 3.09 1.68
C ASN A 120 -9.20 1.75 0.96
N ALA A 121 -9.53 0.69 1.68
CA ALA A 121 -9.97 -0.53 1.05
C ALA A 121 -11.04 -1.20 1.91
N VAL A 122 -11.67 -2.23 1.35
CA VAL A 122 -12.72 -3.02 1.98
C VAL A 122 -12.25 -4.47 2.10
N GLN A 123 -12.77 -5.21 3.06
CA GLN A 123 -12.55 -6.64 3.24
C GLN A 123 -13.87 -7.24 3.72
N THR A 124 -14.46 -8.15 2.94
CA THR A 124 -15.50 -9.02 3.52
C THR A 124 -14.82 -10.22 4.15
N ASN A 125 -15.25 -10.56 5.36
CA ASN A 125 -14.77 -11.76 6.04
C ASN A 125 -15.94 -12.71 6.30
N THR A 126 -15.65 -14.01 6.28
CA THR A 126 -16.62 -15.10 6.46
C THR A 126 -16.36 -15.85 7.76
N LEU A 127 -17.43 -16.29 8.42
CA LEU A 127 -17.36 -17.01 9.69
C LEU A 127 -16.32 -18.16 9.67
N GLY A 128 -15.52 -18.26 10.73
CA GLY A 128 -14.42 -19.22 10.90
C GLY A 128 -13.01 -18.77 10.49
N ASN A 129 -12.85 -17.66 9.75
CA ASN A 129 -11.53 -17.19 9.28
C ASN A 129 -11.08 -15.84 9.87
N THR A 130 -9.78 -15.66 10.03
CA THR A 130 -9.17 -14.32 10.13
C THR A 130 -8.52 -13.98 8.80
N ALA A 131 -8.54 -12.69 8.44
CA ALA A 131 -7.87 -12.17 7.24
C ALA A 131 -6.87 -11.10 7.66
N LEU A 132 -5.76 -10.98 6.95
CA LEU A 132 -4.81 -9.88 7.14
C LEU A 132 -5.05 -8.84 6.05
N PHE A 133 -5.25 -7.61 6.48
CA PHE A 133 -5.55 -6.50 5.61
C PHE A 133 -4.34 -5.57 5.52
N ILE A 134 -3.60 -5.61 4.41
CA ILE A 134 -2.37 -4.82 4.24
C ILE A 134 -2.66 -3.67 3.29
N LEU A 135 -2.44 -2.43 3.74
CA LEU A 135 -2.55 -1.24 2.91
C LEU A 135 -1.28 -0.42 3.01
N HIS A 136 -1.09 0.43 2.01
CA HIS A 136 0.02 1.36 2.00
C HIS A 136 -0.33 2.61 1.20
N LEU A 137 0.31 3.72 1.56
CA LEU A 137 0.22 4.98 0.86
C LEU A 137 1.54 5.73 0.98
N VAL A 138 1.73 6.71 0.09
CA VAL A 138 2.86 7.64 0.17
C VAL A 138 2.28 9.04 0.34
N GLU A 139 2.70 9.73 1.40
CA GLU A 139 2.12 11.04 1.74
C GLU A 139 3.17 12.01 2.27
N HIS A 140 3.00 13.29 1.94
CA HIS A 140 3.79 14.36 2.54
C HIS A 140 3.17 14.71 3.90
N PHE A 141 3.96 14.59 4.97
CA PHE A 141 3.60 15.10 6.29
C PHE A 141 4.45 16.31 6.64
N ASP A 142 3.82 17.32 7.22
CA ASP A 142 4.50 18.44 7.84
C ASP A 142 4.70 18.20 9.34
N LYS A 143 5.74 18.81 9.92
CA LYS A 143 5.94 18.84 11.37
C LYS A 143 4.68 19.36 12.07
N GLY A 144 4.21 18.59 13.04
CA GLY A 144 2.99 18.85 13.82
C GLY A 144 1.75 18.16 13.27
N ASP A 145 1.85 17.48 12.13
CA ASP A 145 0.74 16.71 11.59
C ASP A 145 0.36 15.53 12.49
N LYS A 146 -0.92 15.17 12.41
CA LYS A 146 -1.53 14.06 13.15
C LYS A 146 -2.05 13.02 12.18
N PHE A 147 -1.43 11.85 12.20
CA PHE A 147 -1.87 10.71 11.40
C PHE A 147 -2.78 9.80 12.23
N GLN A 148 -3.84 9.27 11.60
CA GLN A 148 -4.75 8.30 12.23
C GLN A 148 -5.16 7.23 11.23
N LEU A 149 -5.52 6.05 11.73
CA LEU A 149 -6.22 5.04 10.95
C LEU A 149 -7.67 4.94 11.41
N LYS A 150 -8.59 4.84 10.46
CA LYS A 150 -9.99 4.55 10.72
C LYS A 150 -10.35 3.16 10.26
N GLN A 151 -11.37 2.62 10.91
CA GLN A 151 -12.14 1.51 10.39
C GLN A 151 -13.65 1.80 10.45
N SER A 152 -14.38 1.19 9.53
CA SER A 152 -15.83 1.09 9.56
C SER A 152 -16.22 -0.35 9.28
N THR A 153 -17.32 -0.81 9.84
CA THR A 153 -17.82 -2.16 9.65
C THR A 153 -19.28 -2.15 9.21
N VAL A 154 -19.63 -3.02 8.28
CA VAL A 154 -21.01 -3.37 7.96
C VAL A 154 -21.26 -4.75 8.55
N ASP A 155 -21.77 -4.76 9.79
CA ASP A 155 -22.20 -5.96 10.49
C ASP A 155 -23.51 -5.65 11.24
N ILE A 156 -24.47 -6.56 11.13
CA ILE A 156 -25.74 -6.48 11.86
C ILE A 156 -25.55 -6.63 13.38
N ASN A 157 -24.48 -7.27 13.82
CA ASN A 157 -24.21 -7.59 15.23
C ASN A 157 -23.07 -6.75 15.85
N GLY A 158 -22.34 -5.94 15.08
CA GLY A 158 -21.22 -5.12 15.57
C GLY A 158 -20.03 -5.92 16.10
N GLN A 159 -19.86 -7.16 15.64
CA GLN A 159 -18.85 -8.12 16.10
C GLN A 159 -17.67 -8.29 15.14
N ILE A 160 -17.61 -7.48 14.09
CA ILE A 160 -16.48 -7.41 13.15
C ILE A 160 -15.57 -6.25 13.56
N GLY A 161 -14.27 -6.42 13.33
CA GLY A 161 -13.28 -5.38 13.57
C GLY A 161 -11.85 -5.87 13.40
N ALA A 162 -10.90 -5.04 13.86
CA ALA A 162 -9.53 -5.46 14.11
C ALA A 162 -9.51 -6.36 15.36
N ILE A 163 -9.06 -7.60 15.23
CA ILE A 163 -9.08 -8.59 16.32
C ILE A 163 -7.66 -8.92 16.71
N ALA A 164 -7.32 -8.76 17.99
CA ALA A 164 -6.10 -9.33 18.53
C ALA A 164 -6.34 -10.80 18.82
N SER A 165 -5.38 -11.66 18.50
CA SER A 165 -5.53 -13.10 18.67
C SER A 165 -4.26 -13.71 19.24
N GLN A 166 -4.36 -14.94 19.73
CA GLN A 166 -3.22 -15.68 20.24
C GLN A 166 -3.43 -17.17 19.90
N ALA A 167 -2.49 -17.75 19.15
CA ALA A 167 -2.45 -19.20 19.00
C ALA A 167 -1.95 -19.84 20.30
N LYS A 168 -2.39 -21.07 20.55
CA LYS A 168 -2.02 -21.78 21.78
C LYS A 168 -0.50 -21.92 21.86
N ASP A 169 0.07 -21.46 22.96
CA ASP A 169 1.52 -21.51 23.25
C ASP A 169 2.36 -20.63 22.29
N GLU A 170 1.77 -19.64 21.61
CA GLU A 170 2.45 -18.67 20.76
C GLU A 170 2.32 -17.23 21.29
N SER A 171 3.10 -16.31 20.72
CA SER A 171 2.99 -14.87 21.00
C SER A 171 1.66 -14.30 20.49
N ASP A 172 1.25 -13.18 21.09
CA ASP A 172 0.07 -12.44 20.64
C ASP A 172 0.27 -11.95 19.20
N ILE A 173 -0.79 -12.09 18.40
CA ILE A 173 -0.91 -11.51 17.07
C ILE A 173 -1.67 -10.19 17.23
N PRO A 174 -1.06 -9.04 16.90
CA PRO A 174 -1.68 -7.73 17.08
C PRO A 174 -2.91 -7.58 16.18
N SER A 175 -3.90 -6.83 16.66
CA SER A 175 -5.08 -6.48 15.87
C SER A 175 -4.75 -5.52 14.73
N ALA A 176 -3.75 -4.67 14.92
CA ALA A 176 -3.26 -3.75 13.91
C ALA A 176 -1.78 -3.44 14.10
N GLU A 177 -1.07 -3.24 13.00
CA GLU A 177 0.29 -2.71 12.96
C GLU A 177 0.35 -1.53 11.98
N LEU A 178 1.20 -0.56 12.26
CA LEU A 178 1.41 0.62 11.43
C LEU A 178 2.90 0.93 11.40
N THR A 179 3.43 1.16 10.21
CA THR A 179 4.82 1.53 9.97
C THR A 179 4.86 2.80 9.13
N LEU A 180 5.60 3.80 9.61
CA LEU A 180 5.90 5.03 8.88
C LEU A 180 7.40 5.10 8.65
N ILE A 181 7.82 5.32 7.42
CA ILE A 181 9.24 5.48 7.05
C ILE A 181 9.38 6.79 6.29
N CYS A 182 10.17 7.72 6.80
CA CYS A 182 10.56 8.92 6.07
C CYS A 182 11.49 8.50 4.94
N ILE A 183 10.99 8.65 3.71
CA ILE A 183 11.69 8.25 2.50
C ILE A 183 12.32 9.44 1.78
N SER A 184 11.85 10.66 2.07
CA SER A 184 12.44 11.86 1.50
C SER A 184 12.14 13.13 2.30
N ARG A 185 13.18 13.77 2.84
CA ARG A 185 13.10 15.10 3.49
C ARG A 185 13.08 16.24 2.48
N GLU A 186 13.75 16.03 1.35
CA GLU A 186 13.72 16.96 0.23
C GLU A 186 12.49 16.61 -0.64
N LYS A 187 12.04 17.49 -1.52
CA LYS A 187 10.93 17.18 -2.45
C LYS A 187 11.42 16.25 -3.58
N GLU A 188 12.13 15.18 -3.24
CA GLU A 188 12.62 14.16 -4.16
C GLU A 188 11.45 13.52 -4.91
N PRO A 189 11.70 13.01 -6.12
CA PRO A 189 10.66 12.36 -6.90
C PRO A 189 10.14 11.13 -6.16
N TYR A 190 8.83 11.15 -5.97
CA TYR A 190 8.03 9.97 -5.70
C TYR A 190 6.75 10.14 -6.49
N GLY A 191 6.03 9.04 -6.68
CA GLY A 191 4.61 9.19 -6.90
C GLY A 191 3.85 7.91 -6.88
N GLN A 192 2.58 8.12 -6.59
CA GLN A 192 1.60 7.09 -6.33
C GLN A 192 0.62 7.09 -7.50
N LEU A 193 0.47 5.92 -8.11
CA LEU A 193 -0.45 5.68 -9.20
C LEU A 193 -1.63 4.87 -8.67
N PHE A 194 -2.79 4.95 -9.32
CA PHE A 194 -3.91 4.10 -8.98
C PHE A 194 -4.87 3.97 -10.16
N SER A 195 -5.74 2.97 -10.09
CA SER A 195 -6.87 2.85 -11.00
C SER A 195 -8.15 3.06 -10.20
N THR A 196 -8.99 3.99 -10.64
CA THR A 196 -10.37 4.09 -10.12
C THR A 196 -11.34 3.18 -10.88
N LYS A 197 -10.89 2.64 -12.03
CA LYS A 197 -11.66 1.73 -12.85
C LYS A 197 -11.51 0.29 -12.38
N THR A 198 -12.64 -0.39 -12.23
CA THR A 198 -12.73 -1.85 -12.22
C THR A 198 -12.30 -2.39 -13.58
N GLN A 199 -11.38 -3.35 -13.60
CA GLN A 199 -10.90 -3.99 -14.83
C GLN A 199 -11.23 -5.48 -14.76
N PHE A 200 -12.10 -5.94 -15.66
CA PHE A 200 -12.53 -7.32 -15.71
C PHE A 200 -11.53 -8.15 -16.53
N ILE A 201 -11.10 -9.30 -16.02
CA ILE A 201 -10.37 -10.28 -16.82
C ILE A 201 -11.41 -11.04 -17.67
N GLY A 202 -11.20 -11.11 -18.98
CA GLY A 202 -12.17 -11.69 -19.89
C GLY A 202 -11.82 -11.49 -21.36
N THR A 203 -12.82 -11.51 -22.24
CA THR A 203 -12.61 -11.31 -23.69
C THR A 203 -11.99 -9.95 -24.01
N ASP A 204 -12.37 -8.90 -23.27
CA ASP A 204 -11.88 -7.54 -23.48
C ASP A 204 -10.54 -7.28 -22.77
N ASN A 205 -10.14 -8.19 -21.88
CA ASN A 205 -8.88 -8.11 -21.14
C ASN A 205 -8.32 -9.53 -20.93
N PRO A 206 -7.70 -10.13 -21.97
CA PRO A 206 -7.24 -11.50 -21.90
C PRO A 206 -6.11 -11.69 -20.87
N ALA A 207 -5.84 -12.94 -20.52
CA ALA A 207 -4.68 -13.27 -19.68
C ALA A 207 -3.39 -12.70 -20.29
N GLY A 208 -2.57 -12.06 -19.45
CA GLY A 208 -1.34 -11.39 -19.86
C GLY A 208 -1.50 -9.92 -20.25
N SER A 209 -2.71 -9.37 -20.20
CA SER A 209 -2.94 -7.94 -20.34
C SER A 209 -2.29 -7.13 -19.22
N ILE A 210 -1.94 -5.88 -19.55
CA ILE A 210 -1.39 -4.91 -18.61
C ILE A 210 -2.55 -4.30 -17.81
N VAL A 211 -2.36 -4.17 -16.49
CA VAL A 211 -3.30 -3.45 -15.63
C VAL A 211 -3.21 -1.96 -15.94
N SER A 212 -4.33 -1.37 -16.33
CA SER A 212 -4.42 0.07 -16.59
C SER A 212 -4.34 0.88 -15.30
N LEU A 213 -3.66 2.01 -15.34
CA LEU A 213 -3.67 3.03 -14.29
C LEU A 213 -4.19 4.32 -14.92
N ASP A 214 -5.26 4.87 -14.36
CA ASP A 214 -5.99 5.97 -14.97
C ASP A 214 -6.00 7.25 -14.14
N ASP A 215 -5.46 7.18 -12.92
CA ASP A 215 -5.32 8.34 -12.05
C ASP A 215 -3.93 8.36 -11.40
N ILE A 216 -3.44 9.57 -11.21
CA ILE A 216 -2.13 9.89 -10.68
C ILE A 216 -2.39 10.81 -9.49
N HIS A 217 -2.27 10.28 -8.28
CA HIS A 217 -2.82 10.98 -7.11
C HIS A 217 -1.94 12.16 -6.75
N LYS A 218 -0.64 11.87 -6.72
CA LYS A 218 0.40 12.77 -6.25
C LYS A 218 1.64 12.54 -7.07
N GLN A 219 2.13 13.64 -7.64
CA GLN A 219 3.42 13.70 -8.32
C GLN A 219 4.19 14.86 -7.72
N HIS A 220 5.27 14.56 -7.02
CA HIS A 220 6.29 15.56 -6.76
C HIS A 220 7.36 15.38 -7.81
N LYS A 221 7.43 16.31 -8.79
CA LYS A 221 8.42 16.39 -9.88
C LYS A 221 9.15 15.06 -10.16
N PHE A 222 8.50 14.15 -10.88
CA PHE A 222 9.08 12.92 -11.40
C PHE A 222 10.20 13.24 -12.41
N TYR A 223 11.39 13.56 -11.92
CA TYR A 223 12.58 13.58 -12.75
C TYR A 223 12.94 12.13 -13.03
N GLY A 224 12.89 11.72 -14.30
CA GLY A 224 13.30 10.38 -14.68
C GLY A 224 12.20 9.32 -14.66
N LEU A 225 10.91 9.68 -14.59
CA LEU A 225 9.83 8.71 -14.77
C LEU A 225 8.78 9.21 -15.74
N ARG A 226 8.52 8.44 -16.78
CA ARG A 226 7.50 8.73 -17.79
C ARG A 226 6.44 7.66 -17.77
N LEU A 227 5.19 8.09 -17.62
CA LEU A 227 4.05 7.21 -17.83
C LEU A 227 3.76 7.15 -19.33
N ARG A 228 3.67 5.94 -19.85
CA ARG A 228 3.35 5.69 -21.24
C ARG A 228 2.11 4.83 -21.34
N SER A 229 1.27 5.17 -22.33
CA SER A 229 0.14 4.32 -22.66
C SER A 229 0.59 2.99 -23.26
N SER A 230 -0.04 1.91 -22.84
CA SER A 230 0.17 0.58 -23.40
C SER A 230 -0.32 0.47 -24.86
N SER A 231 -1.16 1.41 -25.31
CA SER A 231 -1.62 1.50 -26.70
C SER A 231 -1.62 2.94 -27.20
N SER A 232 -1.47 3.16 -28.51
CA SER A 232 -1.52 4.50 -29.11
C SER A 232 -2.90 5.18 -29.03
N SER A 233 -3.93 4.47 -28.54
CA SER A 233 -5.33 4.92 -28.55
C SER A 233 -5.99 4.96 -27.18
N SER A 234 -5.31 4.55 -26.11
CA SER A 234 -5.86 4.60 -24.75
C SER A 234 -5.12 5.60 -23.86
N ASN A 235 -5.83 6.19 -22.89
CA ASN A 235 -5.26 7.07 -21.87
C ASN A 235 -4.68 6.27 -20.69
N ASP A 236 -4.29 5.01 -20.91
CA ASP A 236 -4.00 4.05 -19.86
C ASP A 236 -2.52 4.11 -19.49
N ASN A 237 -2.15 4.85 -18.43
CA ASN A 237 -0.78 5.05 -17.97
C ASN A 237 -0.18 3.80 -17.29
N SER A 238 -0.06 2.73 -18.07
CA SER A 238 0.16 1.37 -17.56
C SER A 238 1.63 0.94 -17.60
N ILE A 239 2.49 1.75 -18.23
CA ILE A 239 3.93 1.51 -18.36
C ILE A 239 4.66 2.64 -17.66
N ILE A 240 5.59 2.25 -16.79
CA ILE A 240 6.52 3.14 -16.12
C ILE A 240 7.86 3.03 -16.85
N GLU A 241 8.30 4.12 -17.47
CA GLU A 241 9.63 4.25 -18.08
C GLU A 241 10.55 5.02 -17.13
N TYR A 242 11.72 4.47 -16.83
CA TYR A 242 12.75 5.14 -16.02
C TYR A 242 13.77 5.81 -16.95
N GLU A 243 13.90 7.13 -16.88
CA GLU A 243 14.86 7.89 -17.70
C GLU A 243 16.26 7.93 -17.08
N GLU A 244 16.38 7.64 -15.77
CA GLU A 244 17.65 7.58 -15.05
C GLU A 244 17.98 6.14 -14.59
N ALA A 245 19.27 5.85 -14.49
CA ALA A 245 19.74 4.62 -13.88
C ALA A 245 19.61 4.74 -12.37
N GLY A 246 19.09 3.71 -11.70
CA GLY A 246 18.83 3.78 -10.28
C GLY A 246 18.35 2.48 -9.65
N LEU A 247 18.31 2.49 -8.33
CA LEU A 247 17.59 1.49 -7.55
C LEU A 247 16.18 2.01 -7.31
N TYR A 248 15.18 1.20 -7.62
CA TYR A 248 13.78 1.53 -7.46
C TYR A 248 13.12 0.50 -6.56
N TYR A 249 12.39 0.98 -5.57
CA TYR A 249 11.42 0.14 -4.87
C TYR A 249 10.09 0.21 -5.61
N ILE A 250 9.35 -0.88 -5.60
CA ILE A 250 8.01 -0.92 -6.16
C ILE A 250 7.17 -1.75 -5.22
N GLN A 251 6.09 -1.15 -4.75
CA GLN A 251 5.04 -1.86 -4.06
C GLN A 251 3.77 -1.80 -4.90
N VAL A 252 3.02 -2.89 -4.91
CA VAL A 252 1.76 -2.96 -5.64
C VAL A 252 0.73 -3.61 -4.75
N SER A 253 -0.39 -2.93 -4.52
CA SER A 253 -1.58 -3.51 -3.91
C SER A 253 -2.66 -3.68 -4.96
N VAL A 254 -3.44 -4.75 -4.83
CA VAL A 254 -4.58 -4.96 -5.71
C VAL A 254 -5.80 -5.31 -4.88
N GLN A 255 -6.93 -4.71 -5.22
CA GLN A 255 -8.22 -4.98 -4.61
C GLN A 255 -9.02 -5.96 -5.48
N LEU A 256 -8.79 -7.25 -5.29
CA LEU A 256 -9.49 -8.28 -6.05
C LEU A 256 -10.92 -8.47 -5.56
N SER A 257 -11.92 -8.22 -6.41
CA SER A 257 -13.27 -8.74 -6.21
C SER A 257 -13.64 -9.71 -7.34
N ARG A 258 -14.56 -10.64 -7.08
CA ARG A 258 -14.99 -11.73 -7.99
C ARG A 258 -15.81 -11.34 -9.24
N GLN A 259 -15.55 -11.93 -10.40
CA GLN A 259 -16.68 -12.32 -11.29
C GLN A 259 -16.48 -13.75 -11.82
N GLY A 260 -17.03 -14.74 -11.12
CA GLY A 260 -16.80 -16.16 -11.40
C GLY A 260 -15.65 -16.77 -10.61
N ASP A 261 -15.37 -18.05 -10.89
CA ASP A 261 -14.37 -18.83 -10.17
C ASP A 261 -13.07 -18.85 -10.95
N GLY A 262 -11.93 -18.84 -10.24
CA GLY A 262 -10.64 -18.97 -10.90
C GLY A 262 -9.50 -18.40 -10.07
N ASN A 263 -8.33 -18.32 -10.71
CA ASN A 263 -7.14 -17.76 -10.09
C ASN A 263 -6.79 -16.46 -10.81
N VAL A 264 -6.57 -15.41 -10.04
CA VAL A 264 -5.94 -14.19 -10.56
C VAL A 264 -4.48 -14.27 -10.22
N SER A 265 -3.64 -14.08 -11.24
CA SER A 265 -2.21 -14.01 -11.07
C SER A 265 -1.72 -12.69 -11.62
N LEU A 266 -0.88 -12.02 -10.85
CA LEU A 266 -0.31 -10.72 -11.17
C LEU A 266 1.19 -10.83 -11.13
N TRP A 267 1.85 -10.26 -12.14
CA TRP A 267 3.30 -10.22 -12.26
C TRP A 267 3.75 -8.78 -12.39
N LEU A 268 4.90 -8.46 -11.80
CA LEU A 268 5.65 -7.28 -12.21
C LEU A 268 6.45 -7.64 -13.45
N ARG A 269 6.47 -6.73 -14.42
CA ARG A 269 7.21 -6.92 -15.66
C ARG A 269 8.23 -5.82 -15.85
N LEU A 270 9.44 -6.21 -16.24
CA LEU A 270 10.52 -5.30 -16.62
C LEU A 270 10.86 -5.56 -18.09
N ASN A 271 10.76 -4.53 -18.92
CA ASN A 271 11.05 -4.62 -20.36
C ASN A 271 10.31 -5.76 -21.07
N GLY A 272 9.04 -5.99 -20.70
CA GLY A 272 8.20 -7.03 -21.29
C GLY A 272 8.52 -8.45 -20.81
N GLN A 273 9.38 -8.63 -19.80
CA GLN A 273 9.65 -9.93 -19.17
C GLN A 273 9.12 -9.94 -17.75
N ASP A 274 8.58 -11.07 -17.31
CA ASP A 274 8.13 -11.25 -15.94
C ASP A 274 9.35 -11.24 -15.01
N LEU A 275 9.29 -10.42 -13.96
CA LEU A 275 10.32 -10.44 -12.93
C LEU A 275 10.19 -11.75 -12.14
N PRO A 276 11.28 -12.51 -11.97
CA PRO A 276 11.28 -13.72 -11.15
C PRO A 276 10.72 -13.45 -9.76
N ASP A 277 9.90 -14.37 -9.26
CA ASP A 277 9.32 -14.35 -7.91
C ASP A 277 8.50 -13.08 -7.57
N SER A 278 8.12 -12.29 -8.58
CA SER A 278 7.28 -11.10 -8.41
C SER A 278 5.78 -11.41 -8.48
N ASN A 279 5.41 -12.68 -8.59
CA ASN A 279 4.04 -13.06 -8.85
C ASN A 279 3.25 -13.30 -7.57
N ILE A 280 2.01 -12.84 -7.57
CA ILE A 280 1.01 -13.23 -6.58
C ILE A 280 -0.07 -14.05 -7.26
N ILE A 281 -0.55 -15.08 -6.58
CA ILE A 281 -1.67 -15.90 -7.04
C ILE A 281 -2.73 -15.83 -5.96
N GLN A 282 -3.91 -15.35 -6.33
CA GLN A 282 -5.09 -15.41 -5.49
C GLN A 282 -6.09 -16.37 -6.09
N ASN A 283 -6.51 -17.36 -5.30
CA ASN A 283 -7.65 -18.20 -5.64
C ASN A 283 -8.93 -17.42 -5.28
N ILE A 284 -9.81 -17.26 -6.27
CA ILE A 284 -11.13 -16.63 -6.11
C ILE A 284 -12.17 -17.74 -6.05
N ALA A 285 -12.75 -17.93 -4.86
CA ALA A 285 -13.86 -18.84 -4.62
C ALA A 285 -15.22 -18.18 -4.96
N VAL A 286 -16.28 -18.99 -4.99
CA VAL A 286 -17.62 -18.68 -5.50
C VAL A 286 -18.41 -17.57 -4.71
N GLY A 287 -18.32 -16.25 -4.99
CA GLY A 287 -19.25 -15.10 -4.58
C GLY A 287 -19.07 -13.72 -5.35
N GLU A 288 -20.05 -13.01 -6.02
CA GLU A 288 -19.93 -12.02 -7.19
C GLU A 288 -19.18 -10.64 -6.96
N ALA A 289 -18.99 -9.82 -8.05
CA ALA A 289 -18.33 -8.47 -8.26
C ALA A 289 -16.84 -8.31 -8.75
N GLY A 290 -16.49 -7.79 -9.96
CA GLY A 290 -15.13 -7.83 -10.60
C GLY A 290 -13.92 -7.10 -9.97
N VAL A 291 -12.73 -7.11 -10.58
CA VAL A 291 -11.44 -6.71 -9.95
C VAL A 291 -11.13 -5.20 -9.98
N SER A 292 -10.69 -4.61 -8.87
CA SER A 292 -10.13 -3.25 -8.78
C SER A 292 -8.63 -3.26 -8.42
N PHE A 293 -7.86 -2.24 -8.79
CA PHE A 293 -6.40 -2.23 -8.63
C PHE A 293 -5.91 -0.92 -7.99
N THR A 294 -5.07 -0.98 -6.96
CA THR A 294 -4.45 0.20 -6.33
C THR A 294 -2.93 0.06 -6.28
N ILE A 295 -2.26 0.44 -7.36
CA ILE A 295 -0.81 0.27 -7.53
C ILE A 295 -0.02 1.46 -6.94
N THR A 296 0.25 1.46 -5.64
CA THR A 296 1.11 2.50 -5.05
C THR A 296 2.58 2.24 -5.37
N LEU A 297 3.03 2.76 -6.51
CA LEU A 297 4.45 2.85 -6.82
C LEU A 297 5.15 3.69 -5.74
N LEU A 298 6.31 3.23 -5.29
CA LEU A 298 7.17 4.05 -4.44
C LEU A 298 8.59 4.04 -4.95
N GLU A 299 8.98 5.11 -5.64
CA GLU A 299 10.38 5.36 -5.95
C GLU A 299 11.18 5.60 -4.66
N LEU A 300 11.87 4.57 -4.15
CA LEU A 300 12.97 4.75 -3.21
C LEU A 300 14.19 5.16 -4.01
N ASN A 301 14.36 6.46 -4.25
CA ASN A 301 15.68 6.99 -4.55
C ASN A 301 16.55 6.80 -3.31
N MET A 302 17.30 5.71 -3.24
CA MET A 302 18.39 5.63 -2.29
C MET A 302 19.67 5.09 -2.91
N ILE A 303 20.61 6.04 -2.95
CA ILE A 303 22.04 5.91 -3.15
C ILE A 303 22.39 5.65 -4.61
N ASN A 304 22.69 6.74 -5.31
CA ASN A 304 23.64 6.69 -6.40
C ASN A 304 24.94 6.07 -5.85
N TYR A 305 25.06 4.74 -5.94
CA TYR A 305 26.24 3.95 -5.61
C TYR A 305 27.30 4.14 -6.70
N ASN A 306 27.53 5.37 -7.15
CA ASN A 306 28.72 5.69 -7.92
C ASN A 306 29.90 5.74 -6.95
N SER A 307 30.43 4.55 -6.63
CA SER A 307 31.80 4.33 -6.17
C SER A 307 32.79 4.62 -7.30
#